data_AF-A0A4V3Z7H1-F1
#
_entry.id   AF-A0A4V3Z7H1-F1
#
_cell.length_a   1.000
_cell.length_b   1.000
_cell.length_c   1.000
_cell.angle_alpha   90.00
_cell.angle_beta   90.00
_cell.angle_gamma   90.00
#
_symmetry.space_group_name_H-M   'P 1'
#
loop_
_entity.id
_entity.type
_entity.pdbx_description
1 polymer ?
#
loop_
_entity_poly.entity_id
_entity_poly.type
_entity_poly.pdbx_seq_one_letter_code
_entity_poly.pdbx_strand_id
1 'polypeptide(L)' 'MRIDVARRRLTESELTVTEVAQLCGFSSSSQFSTAFRRETGMSPRAFRLSLPV' A
#
# COMPACT_ATOMS: atom_id res chain seq x y z
N MET A 1 11.23 -3.11 -6.75
CA MET A 1 10.36 -4.29 -6.77
C MET A 1 9.80 -4.61 -5.36
N ARG A 2 9.09 -3.65 -4.74
CA ARG A 2 8.41 -3.84 -3.43
C ARG A 2 6.96 -3.34 -3.46
N ILE A 3 6.72 -2.22 -4.16
CA ILE A 3 5.38 -1.63 -4.33
C ILE A 3 4.42 -2.52 -5.12
N ASP A 4 4.90 -3.33 -6.06
CA ASP A 4 4.05 -4.23 -6.84
C ASP A 4 3.42 -5.35 -5.98
N VAL A 5 4.23 -5.94 -5.08
CA VAL A 5 3.75 -6.88 -4.05
C VAL A 5 2.81 -6.18 -3.08
N ALA A 6 3.09 -4.92 -2.73
CA ALA A 6 2.24 -4.11 -1.89
C ALA A 6 0.85 -3.87 -2.52
N ARG A 7 0.79 -3.62 -3.84
CA ARG A 7 -0.47 -3.51 -4.59
C ARG A 7 -1.26 -4.81 -4.49
N ARG A 8 -0.64 -5.96 -4.82
CA ARG A 8 -1.29 -7.26 -4.72
C ARG A 8 -1.83 -7.53 -3.32
N ARG A 9 -1.03 -7.28 -2.28
CA ARG A 9 -1.42 -7.45 -0.87
C ARG A 9 -2.58 -6.54 -0.46
N LEU A 10 -2.64 -5.31 -0.98
CA LEU A 10 -3.75 -4.37 -0.73
C LEU A 10 -5.06 -4.81 -1.40
N THR A 11 -4.99 -5.54 -2.52
CA THR A 11 -6.14 -6.11 -3.23
C THR A 11 -6.57 -7.47 -2.70
N GLU A 12 -5.63 -8.37 -2.43
CA GLU A 12 -5.89 -9.78 -2.14
C GLU A 12 -6.06 -10.05 -0.64
N SER A 13 -5.70 -9.10 0.21
CA SER A 13 -5.68 -9.30 1.65
C SER A 13 -6.33 -8.13 2.38
N GLU A 14 -7.07 -8.44 3.44
CA GLU A 14 -7.68 -7.44 4.34
C GLU A 14 -6.66 -6.64 5.15
N LEU A 15 -5.36 -6.91 4.93
CA LEU A 15 -4.23 -6.25 5.58
C LEU A 15 -4.36 -4.73 5.52
N THR A 16 -4.06 -4.13 6.67
CA THR A 16 -4.07 -2.69 6.79
C THR A 16 -2.86 -2.07 6.07
N VAL A 17 -2.97 -0.80 5.70
CA VAL A 17 -1.86 -0.05 5.09
C VAL A 17 -0.60 -0.10 5.97
N THR A 18 -0.75 -0.19 7.29
CA THR A 18 0.33 -0.32 8.25
C THR A 18 1.04 -1.68 8.15
N GLU A 19 0.29 -2.77 8.01
CA GLU A 19 0.89 -4.11 7.85
C GLU A 19 1.61 -4.25 6.51
N VAL A 20 1.00 -3.72 5.44
CA VAL A 20 1.65 -3.69 4.12
C VAL A 20 2.93 -2.85 4.17
N ALA A 21 2.93 -1.73 4.89
CA ALA A 21 4.11 -0.92 5.12
C ALA A 21 5.21 -1.71 5.85
N GLN A 22 4.87 -2.40 6.94
CA GLN A 22 5.80 -3.26 7.69
C GLN A 22 6.38 -4.38 6.83
N LEU A 23 5.55 -5.06 6.05
CA LEU A 23 5.96 -6.11 5.11
C LEU A 23 6.90 -5.59 4.02
N CYS A 24 6.73 -4.35 3.60
CA CYS A 24 7.59 -3.69 2.62
C CYS A 24 8.88 -3.11 3.23
N GLY A 25 9.07 -3.23 4.55
CA GLY A 25 10.24 -2.71 5.27
C GLY A 25 10.14 -1.22 5.64
N PHE A 26 8.94 -0.65 5.63
CA PHE A 26 8.71 0.72 6.10
C PHE A 26 8.39 0.75 7.60
N SER A 27 8.95 1.73 8.29
CA SER A 27 8.73 1.93 9.72
C SER A 27 7.35 2.53 10.03
N SER A 28 6.67 3.12 9.03
CA SER A 28 5.36 3.75 9.24
C SER A 28 4.52 3.78 7.96
N SER A 29 3.19 3.73 8.13
CA SER A 29 2.22 3.84 7.05
C SER A 29 2.33 5.18 6.29
N SER A 30 2.79 6.26 6.93
CA SER A 30 3.00 7.56 6.27
C SER A 30 4.19 7.55 5.30
N GLN A 31 5.30 6.92 5.68
CA GLN A 31 6.46 6.76 4.79
C GLN A 31 6.10 5.87 3.60
N PHE A 32 5.44 4.76 3.88
CA PHE A 32 4.92 3.88 2.83
C PHE A 32 3.92 4.60 1.93
N SER A 33 2.98 5.37 2.47
CA SER A 33 1.98 6.09 1.67
C SER A 33 2.63 7.11 0.74
N THR A 34 3.69 7.79 1.19
CA THR A 34 4.44 8.73 0.36
C THR A 34 5.20 8.02 -0.76
N ALA A 35 5.90 6.93 -0.45
CA ALA A 35 6.61 6.12 -1.44
C ALA A 35 5.64 5.47 -2.45
N PHE A 36 4.58 4.86 -1.95
CA PHE A 36 3.54 4.23 -2.75
C PHE A 36 2.87 5.24 -3.67
N ARG A 37 2.56 6.46 -3.19
CA ARG A 37 2.01 7.53 -4.05
C ARG A 37 2.99 8.01 -5.09
N ARG A 38 4.29 8.08 -4.78
CA ARG A 38 5.31 8.42 -5.80
C ARG A 38 5.39 7.39 -6.91
N GLU A 39 5.23 6.11 -6.59
CA GLU A 39 5.32 5.02 -7.58
C GLU A 39 4.00 4.73 -8.31
N THR A 40 2.85 4.85 -7.64
CA THR A 40 1.52 4.49 -8.20
C THR A 40 0.65 5.71 -8.54
N GLY A 41 1.05 6.91 -8.12
CA GLY A 41 0.27 8.14 -8.26
C GLY A 41 -0.81 8.35 -7.20
N MET A 42 -1.15 7.31 -6.42
CA MET A 42 -2.28 7.32 -5.47
C MET A 42 -1.85 6.87 -4.07
N SER A 43 -2.55 7.26 -3.01
CA SER A 43 -2.26 6.74 -1.68
C SER A 43 -2.75 5.29 -1.55
N PRO A 44 -2.12 4.44 -0.70
CA PRO A 44 -2.57 3.05 -0.49
C PRO A 44 -4.04 2.96 -0.06
N ARG A 45 -4.47 3.93 0.75
CA ARG A 45 -5.86 4.05 1.21
C ARG A 45 -6.82 4.39 0.06
N ALA A 46 -6.43 5.32 -0.81
CA ALA A 46 -7.21 5.66 -1.99
C ALA A 46 -7.27 4.48 -2.97
N PHE A 47 -6.15 3.78 -3.15
CA PHE A 47 -6.07 2.57 -3.97
C PHE A 47 -7.03 1.49 -3.44
N ARG A 48 -7.08 1.28 -2.11
CA ARG A 48 -8.03 0.36 -1.48
C ARG A 48 -9.49 0.78 -1.63
N LEU A 49 -9.77 2.08 -1.58
CA LEU A 49 -11.12 2.62 -1.80
C LEU A 49 -11.57 2.57 -3.27
N SER A 50 -10.63 2.59 -4.21
CA SER A 50 -10.94 2.48 -5.64
C SER A 50 -11.25 1.06 -6.10
N LEU A 51 -10.98 0.05 -5.26
CA LEU A 51 -11.35 -1.31 -5.55
C LEU A 51 -12.85 -1.48 -5.26
N PRO A 52 -13.66 -1.87 -6.27
CA PRO A 52 -15.04 -2.26 -6.00
C PRO A 52 -15.00 -3.47 -5.06
N VAL A 53 -15.74 -3.37 -3.95
CA VAL A 53 -15.93 -4.47 -3.01
C VAL A 53 -16.73 -5.59 -3.65
#